data_AF-A0A8B9W4A6-F1
#
_entry.id   AF-A0A8B9W4A6-F1
#
_cell.length_a   1.000
_cell.length_b   1.000
_cell.length_c   1.000
_cell.angle_alpha   90.00
_cell.angle_beta   90.00
_cell.angle_gamma   90.00
#
_symmetry.space_group_name_H-M   'P 1'
#
loop_
_entity.id
_entity.type
_entity.pdbx_description
1 polymer ?
#
loop_
_entity_poly.entity_id
_entity_poly.type
_entity_poly.pdbx_seq_one_letter_code
_entity_poly.pdbx_strand_id
1 'polypeptide(L)'
;TQKCVISEHVQIEEKCGGMVGIQTRTVQVSAMEDGNIIKDSNVVLEIPAPTTIAYGVIELYVRADGQFEFCLLQGKHGGFEQERRSNSVLLDPLPFREFVFWDMPDAGQGLPAQDKPLSVLKQATLLLERNFHPFMELPEQQQIALNDVLQAVLLDEELLVVLEQVCDDIVSSLSPSLVALGELKPSQKHNLTTFLRLVGCSVQGERLGSEDVVDNQKLFSTAFFLVSALAEMPDNAAALLGTCCKLQIIPLLYHLLRALSHDGVSDLEDPALAPLKDREKFGIVQRLFAATDINLERMQSSVKAASREDPNVLPLILYISLSGLCALGRAQQ
;
A
#
# COMPACT_ATOMS: atom_id res chain seq x y z
N THR A 1 -8.17 30.13 -14.96
CA THR A 1 -7.21 29.06 -15.24
C THR A 1 -6.02 29.67 -15.95
N GLN A 2 -4.83 29.55 -15.38
CA GLN A 2 -3.61 30.19 -15.91
C GLN A 2 -2.52 29.12 -16.06
N LYS A 3 -1.57 29.36 -16.97
CA LYS A 3 -0.39 28.52 -17.09
C LYS A 3 0.49 28.76 -15.86
N CYS A 4 0.96 27.69 -15.23
CA CYS A 4 1.86 27.77 -14.08
C CYS A 4 3.21 27.14 -14.44
N VAL A 5 4.28 27.71 -13.91
CA VAL A 5 5.65 27.20 -14.05
C VAL A 5 6.24 26.99 -12.66
N ILE A 6 6.72 25.77 -12.41
CA ILE A 6 7.45 25.41 -11.19
C ILE A 6 8.93 25.32 -11.52
N SER A 7 9.75 26.05 -10.77
CA SER A 7 11.20 26.09 -10.94
C SER A 7 11.91 25.73 -9.63
N GLU A 8 12.93 24.87 -9.69
CA GLU A 8 13.78 24.56 -8.54
C GLU A 8 14.94 25.55 -8.46
N HIS A 9 15.07 26.28 -7.34
CA HIS A 9 16.21 27.16 -7.09
C HIS A 9 17.08 26.57 -5.98
N VAL A 10 18.29 26.14 -6.35
CA VAL A 10 19.31 25.71 -5.38
C VAL A 10 20.14 26.92 -4.98
N GLN A 11 19.95 27.40 -3.76
CA GLN A 11 20.75 28.50 -3.23
C GLN A 11 21.96 27.92 -2.47
N ILE A 12 23.15 28.08 -3.04
CA ILE A 12 24.42 27.71 -2.38
C ILE A 12 24.90 28.93 -1.62
N GLU A 13 24.77 28.92 -0.29
CA GLU A 13 25.31 29.98 0.56
C GLU A 13 26.80 29.70 0.82
N GLU A 14 27.69 30.30 0.01
CA GLU A 14 29.13 30.27 0.28
C GLU A 14 29.49 31.30 1.35
N LYS A 15 29.64 30.86 2.60
CA LYS A 15 30.30 31.67 3.63
C LYS A 15 31.80 31.70 3.37
N CYS A 16 32.32 32.85 2.94
CA CYS A 16 33.75 33.12 2.94
C CYS A 16 34.32 33.02 4.36
N GLY A 17 34.98 31.90 4.69
CA GLY A 17 35.73 31.73 5.93
C GLY A 17 35.71 30.32 6.50
N GLY A 18 36.28 29.34 5.78
CA GLY A 18 36.54 28.00 6.30
C GLY A 18 35.45 26.96 6.00
N MET A 19 35.79 26.03 5.11
CA MET A 19 35.16 24.76 4.71
C MET A 19 33.75 24.39 5.25
N VAL A 20 32.92 23.92 4.29
CA VAL A 20 31.55 23.36 4.35
C VAL A 20 30.41 24.38 4.22
N GLY A 21 30.01 24.67 2.97
CA GLY A 21 28.77 25.39 2.66
C GLY A 21 27.53 24.50 2.85
N ILE A 22 26.46 25.07 3.41
CA ILE A 22 25.15 24.42 3.56
C ILE A 22 24.40 24.66 2.24
N GLN A 23 24.08 23.59 1.50
CA GLN A 23 23.19 23.68 0.34
C GLN A 23 21.75 23.72 0.84
N THR A 24 21.08 24.87 0.66
CA THR A 24 19.66 25.03 1.02
C THR A 24 18.85 24.98 -0.26
N ARG A 25 17.90 24.06 -0.36
CA ARG A 25 17.05 23.90 -1.55
C ARG A 25 15.73 24.64 -1.35
N THR A 26 15.40 25.54 -2.28
CA THR A 26 14.16 26.33 -2.24
C THR A 26 13.38 26.10 -3.52
N VAL A 27 12.14 25.63 -3.38
CA VAL A 27 11.23 25.45 -4.52
C VAL A 27 10.46 26.74 -4.73
N GLN A 28 10.53 27.33 -5.93
CA GLN A 28 9.79 28.54 -6.28
C GLN A 28 8.69 28.20 -7.29
N VAL A 29 7.45 28.58 -6.95
CA VAL A 29 6.28 28.42 -7.82
C VAL A 29 5.88 29.79 -8.34
N SER A 30 5.72 29.95 -9.65
CA SER A 30 5.28 31.19 -10.27
C SER A 30 4.13 30.95 -11.25
N ALA A 31 3.05 31.73 -11.10
CA ALA A 31 1.95 31.79 -12.06
C ALA A 31 2.26 32.91 -13.07
N MET A 32 2.27 32.60 -14.37
CA MET A 32 2.62 33.58 -15.41
C MET A 32 1.36 34.06 -16.12
N GLU A 33 1.13 35.37 -16.10
CA GLU A 33 0.00 36.01 -16.77
C GLU A 33 0.34 36.44 -18.21
N ASP A 34 1.64 36.52 -18.57
CA ASP A 34 2.14 37.17 -19.79
C ASP A 34 2.93 36.26 -20.76
N GLY A 35 3.12 34.98 -20.45
CA GLY A 35 3.68 33.98 -21.38
C GLY A 35 5.20 34.08 -21.65
N ASN A 36 5.93 34.95 -20.95
CA ASN A 36 7.38 35.07 -21.10
C ASN A 36 8.11 34.06 -20.21
N ILE A 37 8.68 33.02 -20.80
CA ILE A 37 9.49 32.02 -20.08
C ILE A 37 10.89 32.60 -19.84
N ILE A 38 11.20 32.99 -18.60
CA ILE A 38 12.59 33.21 -18.19
C ILE A 38 13.23 31.83 -18.06
N LYS A 39 13.87 31.41 -19.15
CA LYS A 39 14.46 30.08 -19.31
C LYS A 39 15.89 30.12 -18.77
N ASP A 40 16.04 30.27 -17.47
CA ASP A 40 17.34 30.20 -16.82
C ASP A 40 17.25 29.34 -15.56
N SER A 41 18.20 28.41 -15.43
CA SER A 41 18.34 27.34 -14.41
C SER A 41 17.48 26.08 -14.57
N ASN A 42 18.10 24.95 -14.19
CA ASN A 42 17.66 23.58 -14.45
C ASN A 42 16.36 23.23 -13.72
N VAL A 43 15.44 22.59 -14.47
CA VAL A 43 14.11 22.07 -14.10
C VAL A 43 12.97 23.10 -14.13
N VAL A 44 12.15 23.01 -15.18
CA VAL A 44 10.90 23.75 -15.39
C VAL A 44 9.79 22.73 -15.62
N LEU A 45 8.96 22.48 -14.61
CA LEU A 45 7.71 21.73 -14.78
C LEU A 45 6.62 22.73 -15.17
N GLU A 46 6.07 22.57 -16.37
CA GLU A 46 4.95 23.40 -16.86
C GLU A 46 3.62 22.71 -16.58
N ILE A 47 2.68 23.43 -15.95
CA ILE A 47 1.30 22.97 -15.74
C ILE A 47 0.38 23.75 -16.69
N PRO A 48 -0.21 23.08 -17.71
CA PRO A 48 -1.17 23.70 -18.61
C PRO A 48 -2.40 24.27 -17.89
N ALA A 49 -3.02 25.30 -18.50
CA ALA A 49 -4.20 25.94 -17.93
C ALA A 49 -5.40 25.01 -17.64
N PRO A 50 -5.71 23.96 -18.46
CA PRO A 50 -6.81 23.05 -18.16
C PRO A 50 -6.41 21.82 -17.31
N THR A 51 -5.29 21.87 -16.57
CA THR A 51 -4.89 20.74 -15.71
C THR A 51 -5.78 20.64 -14.47
N THR A 52 -6.46 19.51 -14.31
CA THR A 52 -7.15 19.14 -13.07
C THR A 52 -6.14 18.90 -11.96
N ILE A 53 -6.27 19.64 -10.85
CA ILE A 53 -5.38 19.52 -9.68
C ILE A 53 -6.06 18.72 -8.55
N ALA A 54 -7.40 18.78 -8.48
CA ALA A 54 -8.21 18.05 -7.51
C ALA A 54 -9.59 17.76 -8.12
N TYR A 55 -10.25 16.72 -7.61
CA TYR A 55 -11.60 16.33 -8.01
C TYR A 55 -12.38 15.82 -6.79
N GLY A 56 -13.71 15.93 -6.86
CA GLY A 56 -14.62 15.23 -5.94
C GLY A 56 -15.18 14.00 -6.63
N VAL A 57 -15.40 12.93 -5.86
CA VAL A 57 -16.01 11.69 -6.35
C VAL A 57 -17.38 11.53 -5.69
N ILE A 58 -18.35 11.09 -6.47
CA ILE A 58 -19.65 10.65 -5.95
C ILE A 58 -19.88 9.23 -6.46
N GLU A 59 -20.04 8.30 -5.53
CA GLU A 59 -20.35 6.91 -5.88
C GLU A 59 -21.76 6.79 -6.48
N LEU A 60 -21.92 5.85 -7.41
CA LEU A 60 -23.18 5.54 -8.07
C LEU A 60 -23.60 4.12 -7.76
N TYR A 61 -24.86 3.92 -7.39
CA TYR A 61 -25.48 2.60 -7.34
C TYR A 61 -26.34 2.37 -8.58
N VAL A 62 -26.01 1.39 -9.40
CA VAL A 62 -26.67 1.09 -10.68
C VAL A 62 -27.54 -0.15 -10.53
N ARG A 63 -28.83 -0.01 -10.80
CA ARG A 63 -29.84 -1.07 -10.78
C ARG A 63 -29.82 -1.91 -12.06
N ALA A 64 -30.33 -3.13 -12.00
CA ALA A 64 -30.38 -4.06 -13.12
C ALA A 64 -31.25 -3.57 -14.28
N ASP A 65 -32.20 -2.66 -14.01
CA ASP A 65 -33.03 -2.00 -15.02
C ASP A 65 -32.37 -0.76 -15.64
N GLY A 66 -31.11 -0.47 -15.26
CA GLY A 66 -30.32 0.66 -15.75
C GLY A 66 -30.61 1.99 -15.03
N GLN A 67 -31.51 2.02 -14.04
CA GLN A 67 -31.68 3.18 -13.17
C GLN A 67 -30.46 3.31 -12.24
N PHE A 68 -30.15 4.52 -11.80
CA PHE A 68 -29.04 4.74 -10.86
C PHE A 68 -29.39 5.76 -9.78
N GLU A 69 -28.74 5.63 -8.63
CA GLU A 69 -28.83 6.56 -7.51
C GLU A 69 -27.44 7.10 -7.17
N PHE A 70 -27.35 8.41 -6.88
CA PHE A 70 -26.16 9.00 -6.29
C PHE A 70 -26.08 8.65 -4.80
N CYS A 71 -24.95 8.11 -4.38
CA CYS A 71 -24.68 7.75 -2.99
C CYS A 71 -24.22 8.98 -2.20
N LEU A 72 -25.16 9.91 -1.96
CA LEU A 72 -24.87 11.19 -1.27
C LEU A 72 -24.90 11.08 0.27
N LEU A 73 -25.38 9.95 0.81
CA LEU A 73 -25.58 9.77 2.25
C LEU A 73 -24.52 8.82 2.81
N GLN A 74 -24.01 9.15 4.00
CA GLN A 74 -23.06 8.32 4.73
C GLN A 74 -23.64 6.91 4.94
N GLY A 75 -22.90 5.87 4.54
CA GLY A 75 -23.31 4.47 4.63
C GLY A 75 -24.14 3.94 3.45
N LYS A 76 -24.43 4.77 2.43
CA LYS A 76 -24.83 4.26 1.11
C LYS A 76 -23.57 4.06 0.27
N HIS A 77 -23.44 2.88 -0.32
CA HIS A 77 -22.30 2.51 -1.16
C HIS A 77 -22.74 2.42 -2.62
N GLY A 78 -21.86 2.85 -3.52
CA GLY A 78 -21.99 2.60 -4.94
C GLY A 78 -21.81 1.14 -5.31
N GLY A 79 -21.89 0.86 -6.61
CA GLY A 79 -21.74 -0.46 -7.19
C GLY A 79 -22.93 -0.82 -8.08
N PHE A 80 -23.05 -2.11 -8.34
CA PHE A 80 -24.10 -2.66 -9.21
C PHE A 80 -25.06 -3.52 -8.40
N GLU A 81 -26.34 -3.47 -8.75
CA GLU A 81 -27.35 -4.39 -8.23
C GLU A 81 -26.97 -5.81 -8.65
N GLN A 82 -26.58 -6.63 -7.67
CA GLN A 82 -26.32 -8.04 -7.90
C GLN A 82 -27.65 -8.76 -8.10
N GLU A 83 -27.87 -9.26 -9.32
CA GLU A 83 -28.85 -10.31 -9.55
C GLU A 83 -28.42 -11.50 -8.68
N ARG A 84 -29.27 -11.90 -7.72
CA ARG A 84 -29.03 -13.08 -6.88
C ARG A 84 -29.10 -14.34 -7.75
N ARG A 85 -28.11 -14.55 -8.61
CA ARG A 85 -27.87 -15.86 -9.23
C ARG A 85 -27.22 -16.70 -8.15
N SER A 86 -27.96 -17.69 -7.68
CA SER A 86 -27.55 -18.63 -6.63
C SER A 86 -26.21 -19.35 -6.89
N ASN A 87 -25.60 -19.18 -8.06
CA ASN A 87 -24.43 -19.92 -8.52
C ASN A 87 -23.26 -19.02 -9.02
N SER A 88 -23.39 -17.68 -9.08
CA SER A 88 -22.23 -16.82 -9.34
C SER A 88 -21.70 -16.34 -8.01
N VAL A 89 -20.77 -17.11 -7.45
CA VAL A 89 -20.08 -16.75 -6.22
C VAL A 89 -19.07 -15.64 -6.57
N LEU A 90 -19.57 -14.43 -6.82
CA LEU A 90 -18.72 -13.25 -6.87
C LEU A 90 -17.87 -13.27 -5.61
N LEU A 91 -16.55 -13.22 -5.78
CA LEU A 91 -15.60 -13.08 -4.69
C LEU A 91 -16.06 -11.91 -3.85
N ASP A 92 -16.75 -12.17 -2.74
CA ASP A 92 -17.19 -11.12 -1.82
C ASP A 92 -15.89 -10.60 -1.21
N PRO A 93 -15.41 -9.40 -1.62
CA PRO A 93 -14.15 -8.87 -1.15
C PRO A 93 -14.42 -8.27 0.24
N LEU A 94 -14.87 -9.11 1.17
CA LEU A 94 -15.15 -8.77 2.57
C LEU A 94 -14.00 -7.98 3.20
N PRO A 95 -12.71 -8.29 2.95
CA PRO A 95 -11.62 -7.47 3.46
C PRO A 95 -11.69 -6.04 2.94
N PHE A 96 -11.88 -5.83 1.64
CA PHE A 96 -11.94 -4.50 1.05
C PHE A 96 -13.13 -3.70 1.57
N ARG A 97 -14.32 -4.32 1.66
CA ARG A 97 -15.54 -3.64 2.10
C ARG A 97 -15.48 -3.17 3.56
N GLU A 98 -14.76 -3.89 4.41
CA GLU A 98 -14.58 -3.52 5.82
C GLU A 98 -13.64 -2.34 6.00
N PHE A 99 -12.69 -2.15 5.07
CA PHE A 99 -11.78 -1.01 5.06
C PHE A 99 -12.35 0.23 4.35
N VAL A 100 -13.37 0.07 3.49
CA VAL A 100 -14.11 1.21 2.87
C VAL A 100 -14.85 2.07 3.92
N PHE A 101 -15.09 1.55 5.14
CA PHE A 101 -15.70 2.34 6.22
C PHE A 101 -14.80 3.47 6.78
N TRP A 102 -13.53 3.53 6.38
CA TRP A 102 -12.66 4.69 6.65
C TRP A 102 -12.75 5.76 5.55
N ASP A 103 -13.93 5.94 4.94
CA ASP A 103 -14.25 7.11 4.15
C ASP A 103 -13.92 8.37 4.96
N MET A 104 -12.89 9.09 4.51
CA MET A 104 -12.58 10.41 5.00
C MET A 104 -13.77 11.31 4.66
N PRO A 105 -14.42 11.95 5.63
CA PRO A 105 -15.49 12.89 5.32
C PRO A 105 -14.91 13.98 4.42
N ASP A 106 -15.56 14.19 3.28
CA ASP A 106 -15.31 15.29 2.34
C ASP A 106 -15.30 16.61 3.13
N ALA A 107 -14.10 17.12 3.47
CA ALA A 107 -13.74 18.41 4.09
C ALA A 107 -14.71 19.08 5.10
N GLY A 108 -15.65 18.35 5.71
CA GLY A 108 -16.90 18.97 6.20
C GLY A 108 -17.21 18.78 7.67
N GLN A 109 -16.76 17.70 8.32
CA GLN A 109 -16.99 17.50 9.75
C GLN A 109 -15.81 16.79 10.37
N GLY A 110 -14.95 17.58 11.02
CA GLY A 110 -13.85 17.07 11.82
C GLY A 110 -14.38 16.17 12.93
N LEU A 111 -13.89 14.93 12.96
CA LEU A 111 -13.74 14.22 14.23
C LEU A 111 -12.93 15.13 15.17
N PRO A 112 -13.25 15.16 16.48
CA PRO A 112 -12.54 16.03 17.41
C PRO A 112 -11.04 15.72 17.34
N ALA A 113 -10.26 16.76 17.07
CA ALA A 113 -8.80 16.77 16.95
C ALA A 113 -8.12 16.40 18.28
N GLN A 114 -8.28 15.17 18.74
CA GLN A 114 -7.59 14.62 19.91
C GLN A 114 -6.99 13.22 19.68
N ASP A 115 -7.35 12.51 18.60
CA ASP A 115 -6.78 11.21 18.31
C ASP A 115 -5.51 11.36 17.47
N LYS A 116 -4.37 10.94 18.06
CA LYS A 116 -3.06 10.86 17.41
C LYS A 116 -3.19 10.07 16.10
N PRO A 117 -2.56 10.46 14.97
CA PRO A 117 -2.86 9.90 13.64
C PRO A 117 -2.79 8.36 13.57
N LEU A 118 -1.89 7.74 14.34
CA LEU A 118 -1.73 6.27 14.37
C LEU A 118 -2.80 5.52 15.18
N SER A 119 -3.67 6.18 15.95
CA SER A 119 -4.68 5.51 16.78
C SER A 119 -5.75 4.79 15.93
N VAL A 120 -5.98 5.25 14.70
CA VAL A 120 -6.86 4.59 13.72
C VAL A 120 -6.40 3.15 13.44
N LEU A 121 -5.08 2.90 13.44
CA LEU A 121 -4.52 1.56 13.22
C LEU A 121 -4.96 0.56 14.30
N LYS A 122 -5.26 1.03 15.52
CA LYS A 122 -5.75 0.17 16.61
C LYS A 122 -7.09 -0.46 16.29
N GLN A 123 -7.97 0.28 15.59
CA GLN A 123 -9.26 -0.23 15.17
C GLN A 123 -9.10 -1.26 14.04
N ALA A 124 -8.09 -1.07 13.18
CA ALA A 124 -7.76 -2.01 12.11
C ALA A 124 -7.20 -3.36 12.61
N THR A 125 -6.53 -3.41 13.77
CA THR A 125 -5.86 -4.64 14.26
C THR A 125 -6.78 -5.86 14.28
N LEU A 126 -7.95 -5.75 14.89
CA LEU A 126 -8.89 -6.88 15.01
C LEU A 126 -9.44 -7.32 13.65
N LEU A 127 -9.66 -6.36 12.75
CA LEU A 127 -10.12 -6.62 11.39
C LEU A 127 -9.04 -7.36 10.59
N LEU A 128 -7.78 -6.93 10.69
CA LEU A 128 -6.66 -7.59 10.01
C LEU A 128 -6.39 -9.00 10.53
N GLU A 129 -6.45 -9.20 11.85
CA GLU A 129 -6.28 -10.54 12.45
C GLU A 129 -7.34 -11.51 11.93
N ARG A 130 -8.59 -11.04 11.75
CA ARG A 130 -9.67 -11.84 11.14
C ARG A 130 -9.45 -12.06 9.65
N ASN A 131 -9.12 -11.00 8.90
CA ASN A 131 -9.01 -11.06 7.44
C ASN A 131 -7.83 -11.93 6.97
N PHE A 132 -6.75 -11.98 7.75
CA PHE A 132 -5.60 -12.85 7.46
C PHE A 132 -5.67 -14.23 8.12
N HIS A 133 -6.77 -14.57 8.81
CA HIS A 133 -6.96 -15.89 9.39
C HIS A 133 -6.79 -17.05 8.37
N PRO A 134 -7.25 -16.94 7.10
CA PRO A 134 -7.08 -18.01 6.11
C PRO A 134 -5.61 -18.41 5.87
N PHE A 135 -4.65 -17.49 6.03
CA PHE A 135 -3.22 -17.84 5.94
C PHE A 135 -2.76 -18.74 7.08
N MET A 136 -3.31 -18.55 8.27
CA MET A 136 -2.98 -19.34 9.46
C MET A 136 -3.50 -20.78 9.40
N GLU A 137 -4.53 -21.04 8.59
CA GLU A 137 -5.13 -22.37 8.39
C GLU A 137 -4.39 -23.21 7.36
N LEU A 138 -3.49 -22.61 6.58
CA LEU A 138 -2.72 -23.32 5.55
C LEU A 138 -1.74 -24.31 6.16
N PRO A 139 -1.43 -25.43 5.47
CA PRO A 139 -0.30 -26.28 5.80
C PRO A 139 1.01 -25.48 5.82
N GLU A 140 1.91 -25.82 6.74
CA GLU A 140 3.20 -25.13 6.94
C GLU A 140 4.01 -25.00 5.65
N GLN A 141 4.08 -26.06 4.85
CA GLN A 141 4.77 -26.05 3.55
C GLN A 141 4.16 -25.06 2.56
N GLN A 142 2.83 -24.91 2.57
CA GLN A 142 2.12 -23.97 1.70
C GLN A 142 2.31 -22.54 2.19
N GLN A 143 2.34 -22.30 3.50
CA GLN A 143 2.66 -20.98 4.08
C GLN A 143 4.07 -20.54 3.70
N ILE A 144 5.06 -21.42 3.86
CA ILE A 144 6.46 -21.15 3.51
C ILE A 144 6.58 -20.85 2.01
N ALA A 145 6.03 -21.71 1.15
CA ALA A 145 6.08 -21.51 -0.29
C ALA A 145 5.41 -20.20 -0.73
N LEU A 146 4.28 -19.83 -0.13
CA LEU A 146 3.58 -18.59 -0.43
C LEU A 146 4.37 -17.37 0.05
N ASN A 147 4.97 -17.47 1.24
CA ASN A 147 5.84 -16.43 1.78
C ASN A 147 7.08 -16.22 0.88
N ASP A 148 7.75 -17.29 0.46
CA ASP A 148 8.93 -17.23 -0.41
C ASP A 148 8.62 -16.57 -1.77
N VAL A 149 7.47 -16.92 -2.36
CA VAL A 149 7.02 -16.30 -3.61
C VAL A 149 6.73 -14.81 -3.41
N LEU A 150 6.02 -14.43 -2.33
CA LEU A 150 5.75 -13.02 -2.03
C LEU A 150 7.04 -12.22 -1.76
N GLN A 151 8.04 -12.82 -1.10
CA GLN A 151 9.34 -12.17 -0.93
C GLN A 151 10.04 -11.92 -2.27
N ALA A 152 9.92 -12.85 -3.23
CA ALA A 152 10.46 -12.65 -4.58
C ALA A 152 9.71 -11.53 -5.33
N VAL A 153 8.38 -11.47 -5.18
CA VAL A 153 7.52 -10.42 -5.75
C VAL A 153 7.86 -9.04 -5.18
N LEU A 154 8.06 -8.91 -3.87
CA LEU A 154 8.42 -7.64 -3.22
C LEU A 154 9.73 -7.03 -3.74
N LEU A 155 10.60 -7.84 -4.33
CA LEU A 155 11.90 -7.42 -4.86
C LEU A 155 11.88 -7.22 -6.38
N ASP A 156 10.74 -7.45 -7.03
CA ASP A 156 10.53 -7.37 -8.46
C ASP A 156 9.26 -6.53 -8.73
N GLU A 157 9.46 -5.21 -8.86
CA GLU A 157 8.39 -4.22 -9.02
C GLU A 157 7.48 -4.52 -10.22
N GLU A 158 8.06 -4.94 -11.35
CA GLU A 158 7.33 -5.37 -12.54
C GLU A 158 6.43 -6.57 -12.24
N LEU A 159 6.94 -7.55 -11.51
CA LEU A 159 6.15 -8.74 -11.13
C LEU A 159 5.02 -8.40 -10.15
N LEU A 160 5.22 -7.46 -9.22
CA LEU A 160 4.19 -7.03 -8.28
C LEU A 160 3.00 -6.39 -9.01
N VAL A 161 3.27 -5.47 -9.94
CA VAL A 161 2.24 -4.82 -10.76
C VAL A 161 1.48 -5.84 -11.61
N VAL A 162 2.19 -6.78 -12.25
CA VAL A 162 1.53 -7.82 -13.05
C VAL A 162 0.72 -8.78 -12.17
N LEU A 163 1.20 -9.11 -10.97
CA LEU A 163 0.46 -9.98 -10.06
C LEU A 163 -0.85 -9.33 -9.59
N GLU A 164 -0.81 -8.05 -9.22
CA GLU A 164 -2.01 -7.29 -8.84
C GLU A 164 -3.02 -7.28 -9.99
N GLN A 165 -2.59 -6.89 -11.19
CA GLN A 165 -3.48 -6.83 -12.36
C GLN A 165 -4.12 -8.19 -12.69
N VAL A 166 -3.36 -9.28 -12.57
CA VAL A 166 -3.91 -10.63 -12.80
C VAL A 166 -4.95 -10.99 -11.75
N CYS A 167 -4.74 -10.61 -10.49
CA CYS A 167 -5.74 -10.81 -9.45
C CYS A 167 -7.00 -9.97 -9.69
N ASP A 168 -6.85 -8.71 -10.11
CA ASP A 168 -7.96 -7.82 -10.49
C ASP A 168 -8.79 -8.40 -11.64
N ASP A 169 -8.13 -8.92 -12.67
CA ASP A 169 -8.80 -9.54 -13.82
C ASP A 169 -9.63 -10.75 -13.38
N ILE A 170 -9.08 -11.59 -12.49
CA ILE A 170 -9.76 -12.77 -11.93
C ILE A 170 -11.01 -12.34 -11.14
N VAL A 171 -10.92 -11.33 -10.28
CA VAL A 171 -12.06 -10.81 -9.50
C VAL A 171 -13.12 -10.21 -10.41
N SER A 172 -12.70 -9.46 -11.43
CA SER A 172 -13.57 -8.77 -12.37
C SER A 172 -14.23 -9.71 -13.39
N SER A 173 -13.95 -11.02 -13.34
CA SER A 173 -14.36 -12.01 -14.34
C SER A 173 -13.97 -11.62 -15.77
N LEU A 174 -12.98 -10.74 -15.92
CA LEU A 174 -12.37 -10.42 -17.19
C LEU A 174 -11.41 -11.57 -17.49
N SER A 175 -11.41 -12.07 -18.72
CA SER A 175 -10.37 -13.02 -19.12
C SER A 175 -9.02 -12.36 -18.87
N PRO A 176 -8.12 -12.93 -18.04
CA PRO A 176 -6.87 -12.29 -17.68
C PRO A 176 -6.16 -11.83 -18.94
N SER A 177 -5.81 -10.56 -19.00
CA SER A 177 -5.21 -10.00 -20.20
C SER A 177 -3.82 -10.63 -20.40
N LEU A 178 -3.77 -11.66 -21.25
CA LEU A 178 -2.57 -12.44 -21.58
C LEU A 178 -1.44 -11.61 -22.24
N VAL A 179 -1.66 -10.31 -22.44
CA VAL A 179 -0.66 -9.40 -22.99
C VAL A 179 0.50 -9.21 -22.01
N ALA A 180 0.23 -9.10 -20.70
CA ALA A 180 1.27 -8.95 -19.67
C ALA A 180 2.09 -10.24 -19.45
N LEU A 181 1.47 -11.42 -19.59
CA LEU A 181 2.17 -12.71 -19.42
C LEU A 181 3.22 -12.97 -20.50
N GLY A 182 3.10 -12.34 -21.68
CA GLY A 182 4.01 -12.52 -22.80
C GLY A 182 5.41 -11.98 -22.52
N GLU A 183 5.49 -10.84 -21.82
CA GLU A 183 6.72 -10.04 -21.65
C GLU A 183 7.56 -10.45 -20.43
N LEU A 184 6.96 -11.19 -19.48
CA LEU A 184 7.65 -11.64 -18.27
C LEU A 184 8.82 -12.61 -18.56
N LYS A 185 9.89 -12.49 -17.76
CA LYS A 185 11.00 -13.45 -17.73
C LYS A 185 10.52 -14.83 -17.24
N PRO A 186 11.21 -15.93 -17.58
CA PRO A 186 10.84 -17.28 -17.13
C PRO A 186 10.70 -17.41 -15.61
N SER A 187 11.55 -16.73 -14.83
CA SER A 187 11.48 -16.72 -13.36
C SER A 187 10.23 -16.00 -12.84
N GLN A 188 9.86 -14.88 -13.46
CA GLN A 188 8.66 -14.11 -13.12
C GLN A 188 7.40 -14.92 -13.42
N LYS A 189 7.32 -15.56 -14.60
CA LYS A 189 6.20 -16.44 -14.97
C LYS A 189 6.06 -17.62 -13.99
N HIS A 190 7.18 -18.19 -13.56
CA HIS A 190 7.20 -19.26 -12.57
C HIS A 190 6.64 -18.79 -11.22
N ASN A 191 7.10 -17.66 -10.70
CA ASN A 191 6.62 -17.10 -9.43
C ASN A 191 5.12 -16.76 -9.50
N LEU A 192 4.66 -16.11 -10.57
CA LEU A 192 3.25 -15.79 -10.79
C LEU A 192 2.39 -17.06 -10.80
N THR A 193 2.78 -18.06 -11.58
CA THR A 193 2.02 -19.33 -11.67
C THR A 193 2.02 -20.09 -10.34
N THR A 194 3.13 -20.04 -9.62
CA THR A 194 3.27 -20.67 -8.30
C THR A 194 2.39 -19.99 -7.29
N PHE A 195 2.37 -18.65 -7.24
CA PHE A 195 1.47 -17.88 -6.39
C PHE A 195 0.01 -18.29 -6.63
N LEU A 196 -0.45 -18.20 -7.89
CA LEU A 196 -1.82 -18.52 -8.27
C LEU A 196 -2.22 -19.93 -7.83
N ARG A 197 -1.37 -20.93 -8.07
CA ARG A 197 -1.62 -22.30 -7.62
C ARG A 197 -1.71 -22.41 -6.10
N LEU A 198 -0.82 -21.74 -5.36
CA LEU A 198 -0.80 -21.77 -3.89
C LEU A 198 -2.02 -21.11 -3.28
N VAL A 199 -2.64 -20.13 -3.95
CA VAL A 199 -3.86 -19.48 -3.47
C VAL A 199 -5.15 -20.17 -3.96
N GLY A 200 -5.01 -21.32 -4.62
CA GLY A 200 -6.13 -22.15 -5.05
C GLY A 200 -6.64 -21.82 -6.44
N CYS A 201 -5.89 -21.11 -7.29
CA CYS A 201 -6.28 -20.91 -8.69
C CYS A 201 -5.86 -22.09 -9.56
N SER A 202 -6.80 -22.60 -10.37
CA SER A 202 -6.52 -23.66 -11.34
C SER A 202 -5.85 -23.08 -12.59
N VAL A 203 -4.54 -23.29 -12.73
CA VAL A 203 -3.76 -22.86 -13.91
C VAL A 203 -3.55 -24.07 -14.83
N GLN A 204 -4.30 -24.18 -15.93
CA GLN A 204 -4.08 -25.19 -16.97
C GLN A 204 -3.26 -24.59 -18.12
N GLY A 205 -1.94 -24.78 -18.08
CA GLY A 205 -1.03 -24.26 -19.12
C GLY A 205 -0.89 -22.74 -19.07
N GLU A 206 -0.93 -22.07 -20.22
CA GLU A 206 -0.87 -20.60 -20.34
C GLU A 206 -2.24 -19.92 -20.21
N ARG A 207 -3.29 -20.62 -19.76
CA ARG A 207 -4.65 -20.06 -19.60
C ARG A 207 -5.24 -20.40 -18.24
N LEU A 208 -5.85 -19.42 -17.58
CA LEU A 208 -6.75 -19.66 -16.45
C LEU A 208 -8.09 -20.21 -16.99
N GLY A 209 -8.55 -21.36 -16.48
CA GLY A 209 -9.74 -22.06 -16.96
C GLY A 209 -11.03 -21.31 -16.63
N SER A 210 -12.03 -21.28 -17.53
CA SER A 210 -13.02 -20.19 -17.53
C SER A 210 -14.29 -20.34 -16.69
N GLU A 211 -14.53 -21.36 -15.85
CA GLU A 211 -15.80 -21.39 -15.08
C GLU A 211 -15.71 -21.86 -13.62
N ASP A 212 -14.53 -22.26 -13.12
CA ASP A 212 -14.24 -22.55 -11.70
C ASP A 212 -12.76 -22.21 -11.42
N VAL A 213 -12.42 -20.92 -11.50
CA VAL A 213 -11.02 -20.44 -11.49
C VAL A 213 -10.35 -20.65 -10.12
N VAL A 214 -11.11 -20.63 -9.02
CA VAL A 214 -10.57 -20.58 -7.65
C VAL A 214 -11.21 -21.65 -6.74
N ASP A 215 -10.44 -22.69 -6.42
CA ASP A 215 -10.82 -23.78 -5.51
C ASP A 215 -10.97 -23.30 -4.05
N ASN A 216 -10.25 -22.23 -3.67
CA ASN A 216 -10.30 -21.63 -2.32
C ASN A 216 -10.47 -20.12 -2.39
N GLN A 217 -11.71 -19.69 -2.63
CA GLN A 217 -12.07 -18.28 -2.79
C GLN A 217 -11.69 -17.39 -1.58
N LYS A 218 -11.79 -17.91 -0.34
CA LYS A 218 -11.42 -17.15 0.86
C LYS A 218 -9.92 -16.89 0.92
N LEU A 219 -9.12 -17.90 0.61
CA LEU A 219 -7.68 -17.79 0.57
C LEU A 219 -7.23 -16.83 -0.54
N PHE A 220 -7.80 -16.96 -1.75
CA PHE A 220 -7.51 -16.06 -2.85
C PHE A 220 -7.85 -14.61 -2.50
N SER A 221 -9.03 -14.35 -1.93
CA SER A 221 -9.43 -12.99 -1.54
C SER A 221 -8.49 -12.40 -0.48
N THR A 222 -8.02 -13.22 0.46
CA THR A 222 -7.04 -12.84 1.48
C THR A 222 -5.68 -12.51 0.87
N ALA A 223 -5.24 -13.33 -0.09
CA ALA A 223 -3.99 -13.12 -0.80
C ALA A 223 -4.02 -11.90 -1.71
N PHE A 224 -5.13 -11.70 -2.41
CA PHE A 224 -5.35 -10.52 -3.22
C PHE A 224 -5.38 -9.25 -2.36
N PHE A 225 -6.08 -9.26 -1.22
CA PHE A 225 -6.06 -8.15 -0.26
C PHE A 225 -4.64 -7.78 0.19
N LEU A 226 -3.78 -8.76 0.44
CA LEU A 226 -2.36 -8.50 0.72
C LEU A 226 -1.64 -7.92 -0.50
N VAL A 227 -1.82 -8.51 -1.69
CA VAL A 227 -1.15 -8.06 -2.93
C VAL A 227 -1.51 -6.61 -3.25
N SER A 228 -2.78 -6.22 -3.19
CA SER A 228 -3.20 -4.83 -3.40
C SER A 228 -2.54 -3.90 -2.39
N ALA A 229 -2.49 -4.28 -1.10
CA ALA A 229 -1.78 -3.47 -0.11
C ALA A 229 -0.27 -3.38 -0.38
N LEU A 230 0.36 -4.41 -0.92
CA LEU A 230 1.78 -4.36 -1.31
C LEU A 230 2.01 -3.46 -2.52
N ALA A 231 1.10 -3.46 -3.49
CA ALA A 231 1.20 -2.69 -4.73
C ALA A 231 0.88 -1.20 -4.53
N GLU A 232 -0.03 -0.86 -3.62
CA GLU A 232 -0.35 0.51 -3.18
C GLU A 232 0.74 1.15 -2.31
N MET A 233 1.80 0.41 -1.97
CA MET A 233 2.93 0.97 -1.24
C MET A 233 3.68 1.99 -2.11
N PRO A 234 4.11 3.12 -1.54
CA PRO A 234 4.83 4.16 -2.28
C PRO A 234 6.18 3.65 -2.79
N ASP A 235 6.70 4.28 -3.85
CA ASP A 235 7.92 3.89 -4.56
C ASP A 235 9.06 3.48 -3.61
N ASN A 236 9.67 2.33 -3.87
CA ASN A 236 10.72 1.67 -3.07
C ASN A 236 10.28 1.09 -1.72
N ALA A 237 9.09 1.39 -1.19
CA ALA A 237 8.65 0.86 0.10
C ALA A 237 8.40 -0.65 0.05
N ALA A 238 7.85 -1.19 -1.04
CA ALA A 238 7.73 -2.64 -1.26
C ALA A 238 9.10 -3.34 -1.27
N ALA A 239 10.10 -2.77 -1.97
CA ALA A 239 11.46 -3.32 -2.00
C ALA A 239 12.18 -3.25 -0.64
N LEU A 240 11.98 -2.16 0.12
CA LEU A 240 12.44 -2.06 1.50
C LEU A 240 11.77 -3.12 2.37
N LEU A 241 10.47 -3.37 2.20
CA LEU A 241 9.76 -4.43 2.89
C LEU A 241 10.29 -5.82 2.53
N GLY A 242 10.61 -6.08 1.26
CA GLY A 242 11.30 -7.30 0.82
C GLY A 242 12.68 -7.47 1.46
N THR A 243 13.41 -6.36 1.67
CA THR A 243 14.67 -6.37 2.45
C THR A 243 14.41 -6.71 3.92
N CYS A 244 13.35 -6.18 4.52
CA CYS A 244 12.94 -6.52 5.89
C CYS A 244 12.54 -8.00 6.03
N CYS A 245 11.95 -8.62 5.01
CA CYS A 245 11.69 -10.06 4.96
C CYS A 245 13.01 -10.86 5.03
N LYS A 246 13.99 -10.52 4.18
CA LYS A 246 15.32 -11.17 4.19
C LYS A 246 16.06 -11.02 5.52
N LEU A 247 15.86 -9.91 6.21
CA LEU A 247 16.44 -9.63 7.53
C LEU A 247 15.67 -10.28 8.67
N GLN A 248 14.54 -10.95 8.40
CA GLN A 248 13.66 -11.60 9.37
C GLN A 248 13.18 -10.64 10.48
N ILE A 249 12.88 -9.39 10.10
CA ILE A 249 12.43 -8.35 11.04
C ILE A 249 10.94 -7.97 10.89
N ILE A 250 10.19 -8.63 10.00
CA ILE A 250 8.75 -8.36 9.80
C ILE A 250 7.92 -8.47 11.10
N PRO A 251 8.08 -9.51 11.95
CA PRO A 251 7.35 -9.61 13.22
C PRO A 251 7.63 -8.44 14.17
N LEU A 252 8.89 -7.99 14.18
CA LEU A 252 9.32 -6.84 14.96
C LEU A 252 8.69 -5.55 14.44
N LEU A 253 8.59 -5.37 13.12
CA LEU A 253 7.97 -4.19 12.52
C LEU A 253 6.47 -4.12 12.83
N TYR A 254 5.78 -5.26 12.77
CA TYR A 254 4.37 -5.36 13.14
C TYR A 254 4.16 -5.01 14.63
N HIS A 255 5.03 -5.53 15.51
CA HIS A 255 5.00 -5.22 16.94
C HIS A 255 5.27 -3.74 17.21
N LEU A 256 6.29 -3.17 16.57
CA LEU A 256 6.62 -1.75 16.67
C LEU A 256 5.43 -0.88 16.24
N LEU A 257 4.82 -1.15 15.09
CA LEU A 257 3.71 -0.34 14.58
C LEU A 257 2.48 -0.45 15.50
N ARG A 258 2.24 -1.62 16.11
CA ARG A 258 1.21 -1.79 17.15
C ARG A 258 1.54 -1.01 18.42
N ALA A 259 2.79 -0.98 18.88
CA ALA A 259 3.16 -0.18 20.05
C ALA A 259 3.00 1.33 19.78
N LEU A 260 3.42 1.77 18.58
CA LEU A 260 3.32 3.16 18.15
C LEU A 260 1.87 3.62 17.94
N SER A 261 0.93 2.73 17.61
CA SER A 261 -0.50 3.09 17.52
C SER A 261 -1.15 3.41 18.86
N HIS A 262 -0.54 2.98 19.98
CA HIS A 262 -1.05 3.25 21.33
C HIS A 262 -0.51 4.58 21.86
N ASP A 263 0.80 4.67 22.04
CA ASP A 263 1.44 5.80 22.74
C ASP A 263 2.30 6.65 21.78
N GLY A 264 2.51 6.19 20.54
CA GLY A 264 3.48 6.71 19.56
C GLY A 264 4.92 6.80 20.08
N VAL A 265 5.21 6.03 21.12
CA VAL A 265 6.55 5.79 21.66
C VAL A 265 6.61 4.31 22.00
N SER A 266 7.75 3.68 21.73
CA SER A 266 8.03 2.29 22.09
C SER A 266 9.39 2.17 22.77
N ASP A 267 9.49 1.34 23.81
CA ASP A 267 10.73 1.13 24.56
C ASP A 267 11.68 0.19 23.81
N LEU A 268 12.95 0.59 23.64
CA LEU A 268 13.97 -0.26 23.01
C LEU A 268 14.48 -1.37 23.94
N GLU A 269 14.13 -1.33 25.22
CA GLU A 269 14.38 -2.43 26.15
C GLU A 269 13.37 -3.57 26.02
N ASP A 270 12.32 -3.41 25.21
CA ASP A 270 11.47 -4.52 24.78
C ASP A 270 12.31 -5.56 24.00
N PRO A 271 12.37 -6.83 24.46
CA PRO A 271 13.09 -7.90 23.76
C PRO A 271 12.67 -8.06 22.29
N ALA A 272 11.40 -7.79 21.96
CA ALA A 272 10.89 -7.87 20.59
C ALA A 272 11.52 -6.80 19.67
N LEU A 273 12.06 -5.71 20.23
CA LEU A 273 12.70 -4.63 19.52
C LEU A 273 14.23 -4.67 19.58
N ALA A 274 14.82 -5.70 20.19
CA ALA A 274 16.27 -5.85 20.30
C ALA A 274 17.03 -5.70 18.95
N PRO A 275 16.53 -6.22 17.81
CA PRO A 275 17.16 -5.99 16.51
C PRO A 275 17.25 -4.51 16.06
N LEU A 276 16.43 -3.60 16.60
CA LEU A 276 16.52 -2.15 16.32
C LEU A 276 17.68 -1.46 17.04
N LYS A 277 18.36 -2.15 17.98
CA LYS A 277 19.58 -1.63 18.58
C LYS A 277 20.69 -1.51 17.53
N ASP A 278 20.69 -2.38 16.53
CA ASP A 278 21.56 -2.31 15.36
C ASP A 278 21.26 -1.07 14.50
N ARG A 279 22.29 -0.31 14.15
CA ARG A 279 22.14 0.97 13.43
C ARG A 279 21.75 0.77 11.96
N GLU A 280 22.21 -0.28 11.31
CA GLU A 280 21.93 -0.54 9.90
C GLU A 280 20.48 -1.02 9.74
N LYS A 281 20.05 -1.96 10.58
CA LYS A 281 18.66 -2.42 10.64
C LYS A 281 17.72 -1.27 10.96
N PHE A 282 18.05 -0.45 11.97
CA PHE A 282 17.25 0.73 12.29
C PHE A 282 17.15 1.69 11.10
N GLY A 283 18.23 1.94 10.37
CA GLY A 283 18.21 2.80 9.18
C GLY A 283 17.35 2.27 8.03
N ILE A 284 17.23 0.95 7.87
CA ILE A 284 16.29 0.34 6.91
C ILE A 284 14.84 0.56 7.38
N VAL A 285 14.56 0.26 8.65
CA VAL A 285 13.22 0.44 9.24
C VAL A 285 12.78 1.89 9.19
N GLN A 286 13.66 2.82 9.52
CA GLN A 286 13.39 4.26 9.45
C GLN A 286 13.04 4.71 8.03
N ARG A 287 13.73 4.20 7.01
CA ARG A 287 13.42 4.50 5.60
C ARG A 287 12.06 3.95 5.17
N LEU A 288 11.73 2.72 5.56
CA LEU A 288 10.43 2.11 5.27
C LEU A 288 9.28 2.91 5.89
N PHE A 289 9.42 3.29 7.15
CA PHE A 289 8.40 4.07 7.86
C PHE A 289 8.30 5.50 7.32
N ALA A 290 9.43 6.13 6.98
CA ALA A 290 9.43 7.45 6.37
C ALA A 290 8.75 7.45 4.98
N ALA A 291 8.90 6.37 4.20
CA ALA A 291 8.20 6.22 2.92
C ALA A 291 6.68 6.14 3.09
N THR A 292 6.19 5.74 4.26
CA THR A 292 4.77 5.57 4.60
C THR A 292 4.25 6.67 5.52
N ASP A 293 4.89 7.85 5.49
CA ASP A 293 4.57 9.05 6.27
C ASP A 293 4.69 8.93 7.80
N ILE A 294 5.45 7.95 8.29
CA ILE A 294 5.78 7.79 9.71
C ILE A 294 7.25 8.15 9.95
N ASN A 295 7.51 9.30 10.57
CA ASN A 295 8.88 9.66 10.94
C ASN A 295 9.28 8.96 12.23
N LEU A 296 10.19 7.99 12.13
CA LEU A 296 10.77 7.34 13.31
C LEU A 296 11.99 8.11 13.80
N GLU A 297 11.98 8.46 15.08
CA GLU A 297 13.08 9.08 15.80
C GLU A 297 13.62 8.11 16.85
N ARG A 298 14.91 7.80 16.77
CA ARG A 298 15.60 7.02 17.80
C ARG A 298 16.04 7.92 18.94
N MET A 299 15.52 7.64 20.13
CA MET A 299 15.96 8.23 21.39
C MET A 299 16.99 7.29 22.07
N GLN A 300 17.47 7.70 23.24
CA GLN A 300 18.49 6.94 23.98
C GLN A 300 18.00 5.53 24.38
N SER A 301 16.74 5.40 24.80
CA SER A 301 16.12 4.15 25.23
C SER A 301 14.77 3.86 24.58
N SER A 302 14.35 4.66 23.59
CA SER A 302 13.03 4.50 22.97
C SER A 302 13.04 4.88 21.50
N VAL A 303 12.00 4.47 20.78
CA VAL A 303 11.69 4.92 19.43
C VAL A 303 10.39 5.69 19.49
N LYS A 304 10.37 6.89 18.91
CA LYS A 304 9.19 7.75 18.84
C LYS A 304 8.74 7.85 17.39
N ALA A 305 7.43 7.83 17.17
CA ALA A 305 6.82 8.16 15.89
C ALA A 305 6.27 9.60 15.90
N ALA A 306 6.65 10.36 14.88
CA ALA A 306 6.02 11.62 14.52
C ALA A 306 5.31 11.41 13.18
N SER A 307 3.99 11.21 13.21
CA SER A 307 3.14 11.20 12.02
C SER A 307 2.75 12.62 11.66
N ARG A 308 2.60 12.91 10.36
CA ARG A 308 1.98 14.16 9.89
C ARG A 308 0.49 14.15 10.19
N GLU A 309 -0.15 15.33 10.19
CA GLU A 309 -1.59 15.50 10.48
C GLU A 309 -2.50 15.05 9.32
N ASP A 310 -1.91 14.67 8.18
CA ASP A 310 -2.57 14.26 6.94
C ASP A 310 -3.10 12.81 6.97
N PRO A 311 -4.05 12.46 6.07
CA PRO A 311 -4.84 11.23 6.18
C PRO A 311 -4.01 9.94 6.23
N ASN A 312 -4.39 9.07 7.17
CA ASN A 312 -3.67 7.86 7.64
C ASN A 312 -3.62 6.68 6.65
N VAL A 313 -3.74 6.92 5.35
CA VAL A 313 -3.87 5.84 4.35
C VAL A 313 -2.55 5.07 4.22
N LEU A 314 -1.40 5.74 4.08
CA LEU A 314 -0.10 5.07 3.93
C LEU A 314 0.31 4.26 5.18
N PRO A 315 0.17 4.79 6.43
CA PRO A 315 0.36 3.99 7.63
C PRO A 315 -0.53 2.74 7.70
N LEU A 316 -1.78 2.85 7.21
CA LEU A 316 -2.74 1.75 7.18
C LEU A 316 -2.33 0.68 6.16
N ILE A 317 -1.90 1.09 4.97
CA ILE A 317 -1.36 0.19 3.95
C ILE A 317 -0.16 -0.59 4.51
N LEU A 318 0.82 0.09 5.12
CA LEU A 318 1.95 -0.58 5.77
C LEU A 318 1.49 -1.57 6.85
N TYR A 319 0.47 -1.20 7.62
CA TYR A 319 -0.06 -2.07 8.67
C TYR A 319 -0.74 -3.33 8.12
N ILE A 320 -1.51 -3.20 7.04
CA ILE A 320 -2.11 -4.33 6.31
C ILE A 320 -0.99 -5.25 5.78
N SER A 321 -0.01 -4.68 5.09
CA SER A 321 1.14 -5.41 4.53
C SER A 321 1.90 -6.21 5.59
N LEU A 322 2.25 -5.56 6.71
CA LEU A 322 2.96 -6.20 7.82
C LEU A 322 2.12 -7.29 8.47
N SER A 323 0.81 -7.07 8.66
CA SER A 323 -0.08 -8.07 9.24
C SER A 323 -0.19 -9.32 8.36
N GLY A 324 -0.33 -9.17 7.04
CA GLY A 324 -0.43 -10.29 6.12
C GLY A 324 0.88 -11.08 6.01
N LEU A 325 2.02 -10.38 5.91
CA LEU A 325 3.34 -11.03 5.90
C LEU A 325 3.66 -11.73 7.24
N CYS A 326 3.26 -11.13 8.37
CA CYS A 326 3.37 -11.77 9.68
C CYS A 326 2.53 -13.04 9.78
N ALA A 327 1.30 -13.04 9.25
CA ALA A 327 0.44 -14.22 9.28
C ALA A 327 1.06 -15.38 8.49
N LEU A 328 1.69 -15.11 7.34
CA LEU A 328 2.41 -16.12 6.56
C LEU A 328 3.74 -16.57 7.17
N GLY A 329 4.42 -15.69 7.91
CA GLY A 329 5.74 -15.95 8.47
C GLY A 329 5.77 -16.78 9.75
N ARG A 330 4.61 -17.09 10.36
CA ARG A 330 4.55 -17.80 11.66
C ARG A 330 5.04 -19.25 11.60
N ALA A 331 5.14 -19.84 10.41
CA ALA A 331 5.76 -21.16 10.21
C ALA A 331 7.28 -21.17 10.44
N GLN A 332 7.96 -20.01 10.40
CA GLN A 332 9.42 -19.91 10.51
C GLN A 332 9.91 -19.56 11.94
N GLN A 333 9.00 -19.49 12.92
CA GLN A 333 9.29 -19.19 14.34
C GLN A 333 9.19 -20.44 15.21
#